data_AF-A0A8H6S0N3-F1
#
_entry.id   AF-A0A8H6S0N3-F1
#
_cell.length_a   1.000
_cell.length_b   1.000
_cell.length_c   1.000
_cell.angle_alpha   90.00
_cell.angle_beta   90.00
_cell.angle_gamma   90.00
#
_symmetry.space_group_name_H-M   'P 1'
#
loop_
_entity.id
_entity.type
_entity.pdbx_description
1 polymer ?
#
loop_
_entity_poly.entity_id
_entity_poly.type
_entity_poly.pdbx_seq_one_letter_code
_entity_poly.pdbx_strand_id
1 'polypeptide(L)'
;MPPTTRQQSISSIVSSRTAKPASISTTSATRKSSKPPSTSSRKPTSTASMRTRHGSAQPRRKKAEAAGGDPDAPGAEEWERMQVFGRFVVTDGQGQEHTFRVGDTAAILPASTPPGVKIAPHEYWVVKIKAIRGRLRLSKPDGERHSKRRKLEESCPLDVWVQIQWYYSPQEVAHLVKGFHPSHCSLYERIYSNHSETISAETFEGRISVRKFHETNPAQPPIEPDEFFCRYFLDVSKGQISLYVPKPNIWKAPALSRRPSSRIGAIPLGCICDGPYNLQDADPLWVMQMCARPTCSRFFHRRCLMENGWWIRKGEEKQPLATVSEDGDVSPPTGRDQVIPTALLCLAALPLVRGATITTGFPRVGIEGTGHFVMAAQQLVSEYMEGCQWEAVLGIDTAAIEELSAVADPLIIQQKTGAEVTMICPGCRGAI
;
A
#
# COMPACT_ATOMS: atom_id res chain seq x y z
N MET A 1 10.91 -7.84 17.13
CA MET A 1 12.34 -7.96 16.78
C MET A 1 12.45 -7.75 15.28
N PRO A 2 13.54 -7.18 14.73
CA PRO A 2 13.73 -7.19 13.28
C PRO A 2 13.68 -8.65 12.78
N PRO A 3 13.16 -8.92 11.56
CA PRO A 3 13.26 -10.24 10.97
C PRO A 3 14.73 -10.63 10.91
N THR A 4 15.14 -11.60 11.72
CA THR A 4 16.51 -12.14 11.68
C THR A 4 16.51 -13.33 10.76
N THR A 5 17.16 -13.20 9.61
CA THR A 5 17.36 -14.29 8.67
C THR A 5 18.39 -15.26 9.28
N ARG A 6 17.98 -16.50 9.56
CA ARG A 6 18.90 -17.58 9.95
C ARG A 6 18.97 -18.55 8.77
N GLN A 7 20.13 -18.62 8.12
CA GLN A 7 20.35 -19.63 7.08
C GLN A 7 20.33 -21.04 7.68
N GLN A 8 19.66 -21.95 6.99
CA GLN A 8 19.94 -23.37 7.07
C GLN A 8 20.74 -23.71 5.82
N SER A 9 22.00 -24.12 5.98
CA SER A 9 22.85 -24.53 4.87
C SER A 9 22.29 -25.81 4.25
N ILE A 10 21.81 -25.73 3.01
CA ILE A 10 21.37 -26.90 2.26
C ILE A 10 22.59 -27.48 1.55
N SER A 11 23.11 -28.60 2.08
CA SER A 11 24.07 -29.44 1.40
C SER A 11 23.40 -30.75 0.96
N SER A 12 23.28 -30.93 -0.37
CA SER A 12 23.07 -32.19 -1.12
C SER A 12 21.78 -33.05 -0.99
N ILE A 13 21.18 -33.36 -2.15
CA ILE A 13 20.75 -34.66 -2.72
C ILE A 13 20.00 -35.69 -1.82
N VAL A 14 18.72 -35.92 -2.18
CA VAL A 14 17.87 -37.16 -2.16
C VAL A 14 17.60 -37.88 -0.83
N SER A 15 16.33 -37.93 -0.38
CA SER A 15 15.42 -39.08 -0.47
C SER A 15 14.24 -39.01 0.52
N SER A 16 13.08 -39.46 0.06
CA SER A 16 11.74 -39.47 0.69
C SER A 16 11.59 -40.26 1.99
N ARG A 17 10.71 -39.81 2.91
CA ARG A 17 9.65 -40.65 3.53
C ARG A 17 8.62 -39.85 4.35
N THR A 18 7.38 -40.29 4.23
CA THR A 18 6.12 -39.78 4.80
C THR A 18 5.85 -40.19 6.26
N ALA A 19 5.22 -39.30 7.05
CA ALA A 19 4.38 -39.69 8.20
C ALA A 19 3.30 -38.62 8.53
N LYS A 20 2.12 -39.10 8.93
CA LYS A 20 0.87 -38.37 9.24
C LYS A 20 0.91 -37.60 10.59
N PRO A 21 0.03 -36.58 10.78
CA PRO A 21 0.03 -35.74 11.98
C PRO A 21 -0.91 -36.24 13.09
N ALA A 22 -0.55 -35.93 14.33
CA ALA A 22 -1.41 -36.05 15.51
C ALA A 22 -1.94 -34.66 15.92
N SER A 23 -3.22 -34.62 16.24
CA SER A 23 -4.04 -33.48 16.66
C SER A 23 -3.68 -32.93 18.04
N ILE A 24 -3.66 -31.61 18.21
CA ILE A 24 -3.66 -30.94 19.52
C ILE A 24 -4.88 -30.05 19.65
N SER A 25 -5.60 -30.27 20.74
CA SER A 25 -6.79 -29.56 21.23
C SER A 25 -6.46 -28.19 21.81
N THR A 26 -7.28 -27.20 21.47
CA THR A 26 -7.30 -25.83 22.00
C THR A 26 -8.10 -25.75 23.31
N THR A 27 -7.57 -25.08 24.33
CA THR A 27 -8.35 -24.57 25.46
C THR A 27 -8.13 -23.07 25.64
N SER A 28 -9.23 -22.35 25.56
CA SER A 28 -9.44 -20.91 25.68
C SER A 28 -9.49 -20.49 27.15
N ALA A 29 -8.94 -19.31 27.49
CA ALA A 29 -9.21 -18.67 28.78
C ALA A 29 -9.35 -17.14 28.65
N THR A 30 -10.62 -16.73 28.70
CA THR A 30 -11.27 -15.52 29.21
C THR A 30 -10.44 -14.34 29.75
N ARG A 31 -10.71 -13.17 29.14
CA ARG A 31 -10.56 -11.80 29.64
C ARG A 31 -11.41 -11.54 30.90
N LYS A 32 -10.89 -10.71 31.81
CA LYS A 32 -11.68 -9.92 32.77
C LYS A 32 -11.36 -8.42 32.66
N SER A 33 -12.42 -7.65 32.81
CA SER A 33 -12.60 -6.21 32.61
C SER A 33 -12.87 -5.49 33.93
N SER A 34 -12.38 -4.25 34.10
CA SER A 34 -13.01 -3.18 34.91
C SER A 34 -12.12 -1.93 34.84
N LYS A 35 -12.50 -0.85 34.12
CA LYS A 35 -13.31 0.34 34.50
C LYS A 35 -12.61 1.37 35.43
N PRO A 36 -12.92 2.68 35.27
CA PRO A 36 -12.09 3.85 35.66
C PRO A 36 -12.81 4.64 36.78
N PRO A 37 -12.80 6.00 36.87
CA PRO A 37 -11.83 7.07 36.55
C PRO A 37 -11.56 8.00 37.77
N SER A 38 -10.61 8.95 37.69
CA SER A 38 -10.74 10.19 38.47
C SER A 38 -9.92 11.36 37.92
N THR A 39 -10.61 12.48 37.85
CA THR A 39 -10.23 13.87 37.59
C THR A 39 -9.15 14.44 38.52
N SER A 40 -8.26 15.31 38.02
CA SER A 40 -7.89 16.53 38.74
C SER A 40 -7.19 17.56 37.84
N SER A 41 -7.79 18.73 37.79
CA SER A 41 -7.24 20.03 37.39
C SER A 41 -6.04 20.46 38.26
N ARG A 42 -5.02 21.08 37.65
CA ARG A 42 -4.18 22.13 38.27
C ARG A 42 -3.29 22.82 37.22
N LYS A 43 -3.42 24.15 37.12
CA LYS A 43 -2.42 25.07 36.53
C LYS A 43 -1.23 25.20 37.49
N PRO A 44 -0.03 25.47 36.97
CA PRO A 44 0.66 26.66 37.47
C PRO A 44 1.39 27.48 36.40
N THR A 45 1.35 28.79 36.61
CA THR A 45 2.25 29.82 36.11
C THR A 45 3.64 29.71 36.76
N SER A 46 4.73 29.78 35.99
CA SER A 46 6.01 30.27 36.51
C SER A 46 7.00 30.68 35.40
N THR A 47 7.30 31.98 35.40
CA THR A 47 8.63 32.62 35.31
C THR A 47 9.69 32.07 34.35
N ALA A 48 10.04 32.94 33.40
CA ALA A 48 11.23 32.88 32.57
C ALA A 48 12.50 33.03 33.42
N SER A 49 13.46 32.12 33.23
CA SER A 49 14.84 32.26 33.69
C SER A 49 15.77 31.87 32.54
N MET A 50 16.36 32.89 31.91
CA MET A 50 17.43 32.72 30.94
C MET A 50 18.71 32.33 31.66
N ARG A 51 19.14 31.08 31.50
CA ARG A 51 20.49 30.62 31.80
C ARG A 51 21.14 30.11 30.52
N THR A 52 22.03 30.91 29.97
CA THR A 52 22.98 30.54 28.92
C THR A 52 23.95 29.47 29.46
N ARG A 53 23.71 28.21 29.10
CA ARG A 53 24.64 27.10 29.35
C ARG A 53 25.51 26.89 28.10
N HIS A 54 26.77 27.28 28.19
CA HIS A 54 27.83 26.81 27.29
C HIS A 54 28.12 25.34 27.60
N GLY A 55 27.43 24.43 26.92
CA GLY A 55 27.65 23.00 27.01
C GLY A 55 28.82 22.58 26.11
N SER A 56 29.87 22.04 26.72
CA SER A 56 30.95 21.35 26.03
C SER A 56 30.38 20.18 25.22
N ALA A 57 30.69 20.16 23.92
CA ALA A 57 30.26 19.10 23.01
C ALA A 57 30.95 17.79 23.39
N GLN A 58 30.27 16.92 24.14
CA GLN A 58 30.77 15.57 24.35
C GLN A 58 30.76 14.81 23.01
N PRO A 59 31.82 14.04 22.71
CA PRO A 59 31.89 13.24 21.50
C PRO A 59 30.73 12.24 21.50
N ARG A 60 29.85 12.36 20.49
CA ARG A 60 28.75 11.42 20.26
C ARG A 60 29.33 10.01 20.14
N ARG A 61 29.12 9.18 21.16
CA ARG A 61 29.40 7.74 21.10
C ARG A 61 28.69 7.18 19.86
N LYS A 62 29.46 6.62 18.92
CA LYS A 62 28.93 5.89 17.77
C LYS A 62 28.04 4.77 18.34
N LYS A 63 26.74 4.88 18.09
CA LYS A 63 25.76 3.87 18.49
C LYS A 63 26.14 2.59 17.76
N ALA A 64 26.46 1.53 18.51
CA ALA A 64 26.74 0.21 17.94
C ALA A 64 25.59 -0.15 16.99
N GLU A 65 25.92 -0.47 15.74
CA GLU A 65 24.95 -0.95 14.76
C GLU A 65 24.28 -2.20 15.32
N ALA A 66 22.95 -2.24 15.26
CA ALA A 66 22.18 -3.33 15.85
C ALA A 66 22.52 -4.64 15.13
N ALA A 67 22.94 -5.65 15.89
CA ALA A 67 23.32 -6.98 15.43
C ALA A 67 22.10 -7.80 14.96
N GLY A 68 21.42 -7.34 13.92
CA GLY A 68 20.42 -8.09 13.17
C GLY A 68 20.93 -8.26 11.74
N GLY A 69 21.52 -9.41 11.47
CA GLY A 69 22.11 -9.74 10.18
C GLY A 69 22.56 -11.20 10.19
N ASP A 70 22.59 -11.81 9.01
CA ASP A 70 23.21 -13.11 8.82
C ASP A 70 24.67 -13.07 9.32
N PRO A 71 25.11 -13.95 10.23
CA PRO A 71 26.47 -13.93 10.75
C PRO A 71 27.55 -14.12 9.67
N ASP A 72 27.18 -14.73 8.53
CA ASP A 72 28.09 -14.98 7.40
C ASP A 72 28.03 -13.87 6.34
N ALA A 73 27.18 -12.85 6.54
CA ALA A 73 27.07 -11.72 5.63
C ALA A 73 28.40 -10.99 5.47
N PRO A 74 28.75 -10.58 4.24
CA PRO A 74 29.98 -9.85 3.99
C PRO A 74 29.96 -8.51 4.73
N GLY A 75 31.08 -8.18 5.37
CA GLY A 75 31.29 -6.86 5.97
C GLY A 75 31.33 -5.76 4.90
N ALA A 76 31.15 -4.49 5.30
CA ALA A 76 31.08 -3.37 4.36
C ALA A 76 32.30 -3.27 3.42
N GLU A 77 33.50 -3.47 3.93
CA GLU A 77 34.72 -3.46 3.10
C GLU A 77 34.79 -4.64 2.13
N GLU A 78 34.32 -5.81 2.56
CA GLU A 78 34.27 -7.00 1.70
C GLU A 78 33.23 -6.81 0.59
N TRP A 79 32.04 -6.34 0.95
CA TRP A 79 30.96 -6.01 0.02
C TRP A 79 31.45 -5.11 -1.11
N GLU A 80 32.21 -4.05 -0.79
CA GLU A 80 32.73 -3.15 -1.82
C GLU A 80 33.74 -3.81 -2.77
N ARG A 81 34.48 -4.83 -2.31
CA ARG A 81 35.41 -5.61 -3.14
C ARG A 81 34.74 -6.72 -3.94
N MET A 82 33.54 -7.14 -3.57
CA MET A 82 32.81 -8.20 -4.28
C MET A 82 32.41 -7.76 -5.69
N GLN A 83 32.35 -8.72 -6.61
CA GLN A 83 31.95 -8.47 -7.99
C GLN A 83 30.47 -8.11 -8.06
N VAL A 84 30.14 -7.06 -8.81
CA VAL A 84 28.76 -6.60 -9.01
C VAL A 84 28.06 -7.42 -10.09
N PHE A 85 26.83 -7.83 -9.82
CA PHE A 85 25.96 -8.53 -10.76
C PHE A 85 24.67 -7.74 -10.99
N GLY A 86 24.09 -7.85 -12.18
CA GLY A 86 22.78 -7.23 -12.50
C GLY A 86 21.58 -8.13 -12.20
N ARG A 87 21.81 -9.45 -12.11
CA ARG A 87 20.79 -10.47 -11.90
C ARG A 87 21.38 -11.74 -11.28
N PHE A 88 20.53 -12.55 -10.66
CA PHE A 88 20.81 -13.92 -10.25
C PHE A 88 19.61 -14.82 -10.54
N VAL A 89 19.81 -16.15 -10.50
CA VAL A 89 18.77 -17.15 -10.70
C VAL A 89 18.73 -18.06 -9.48
N VAL A 90 17.53 -18.33 -8.97
CA VAL A 90 17.28 -19.32 -7.91
C VAL A 90 16.38 -20.39 -8.47
N THR A 91 16.71 -21.65 -8.21
CA THR A 91 15.88 -22.79 -8.58
C THR A 91 15.07 -23.20 -7.36
N ASP A 92 13.75 -23.24 -7.48
CA ASP A 92 12.88 -23.65 -6.38
C ASP A 92 12.87 -25.17 -6.16
N GLY A 93 12.15 -25.63 -5.13
CA GLY A 93 12.02 -27.05 -4.82
C GLY A 93 11.32 -27.88 -5.91
N GLN A 94 10.71 -27.25 -6.92
CA GLN A 94 10.09 -27.90 -8.08
C GLN A 94 11.02 -27.91 -9.31
N GLY A 95 12.22 -27.33 -9.20
CA GLY A 95 13.14 -27.20 -10.32
C GLY A 95 12.83 -26.00 -11.23
N GLN A 96 11.89 -25.11 -10.86
CA GLN A 96 11.59 -23.93 -11.65
C GLN A 96 12.59 -22.82 -11.34
N GLU A 97 13.15 -22.22 -12.38
CA GLU A 97 14.10 -21.12 -12.28
C GLU A 97 13.40 -19.77 -12.16
N HIS A 98 13.76 -19.01 -11.11
CA HIS A 98 13.30 -17.65 -10.85
C HIS A 98 14.46 -16.68 -11.05
N THR A 99 14.35 -15.78 -12.03
CA THR A 99 15.38 -14.76 -12.31
C THR A 99 15.08 -13.45 -11.59
N PHE A 100 15.99 -12.99 -10.73
CA PHE A 100 15.86 -11.75 -9.97
C PHE A 100 16.80 -10.68 -10.49
N ARG A 101 16.35 -9.41 -10.52
CA ARG A 101 17.14 -8.24 -10.96
C ARG A 101 17.21 -7.16 -9.90
N VAL A 102 18.22 -6.29 -9.99
CA VAL A 102 18.26 -5.07 -9.17
C VAL A 102 16.99 -4.25 -9.40
N GLY A 103 16.35 -3.83 -8.31
CA GLY A 103 15.11 -3.06 -8.33
C GLY A 103 13.83 -3.90 -8.21
N ASP A 104 13.90 -5.22 -8.46
CA ASP A 104 12.78 -6.14 -8.26
C ASP A 104 12.33 -6.17 -6.80
N THR A 105 11.06 -6.55 -6.60
CA THR A 105 10.53 -6.96 -5.31
C THR A 105 10.41 -8.47 -5.25
N ALA A 106 10.70 -9.04 -4.08
CA ALA A 106 10.76 -10.49 -3.90
C ALA A 106 10.19 -10.92 -2.55
N ALA A 107 9.74 -12.16 -2.52
CA ALA A 107 9.29 -12.87 -1.33
C ALA A 107 10.44 -13.68 -0.75
N ILE A 108 10.59 -13.61 0.58
CA ILE A 108 11.52 -14.40 1.36
C ILE A 108 10.71 -15.20 2.36
N LEU A 109 11.08 -16.47 2.50
CA LEU A 109 10.48 -17.35 3.48
C LEU A 109 10.91 -16.92 4.90
N PRO A 110 9.99 -16.71 5.86
CA PRO A 110 10.36 -16.37 7.22
C PRO A 110 11.29 -17.41 7.83
N ALA A 111 12.27 -16.98 8.63
CA ALA A 111 13.26 -17.89 9.22
C ALA A 111 12.67 -18.98 10.14
N SER A 112 11.44 -18.81 10.59
CA SER A 112 10.69 -19.82 11.37
C SER A 112 10.11 -20.94 10.52
N THR A 113 10.09 -20.79 9.20
CA THR A 113 9.40 -21.67 8.26
C THR A 113 10.43 -22.51 7.50
N PRO A 114 10.32 -23.85 7.51
CA PRO A 114 11.24 -24.72 6.76
C PRO A 114 11.14 -24.51 5.24
N PRO A 115 12.27 -24.61 4.50
CA PRO A 115 12.26 -24.55 3.04
C PRO A 115 11.26 -25.55 2.41
N GLY A 116 10.60 -25.13 1.33
CA GLY A 116 9.62 -25.95 0.60
C GLY A 116 8.22 -26.01 1.21
N VAL A 117 7.99 -25.40 2.39
CA VAL A 117 6.65 -25.25 2.97
C VAL A 117 5.95 -24.06 2.31
N LYS A 118 4.81 -24.32 1.64
CA LYS A 118 3.95 -23.27 1.10
C LYS A 118 3.17 -22.62 2.24
N ILE A 119 3.37 -21.31 2.40
CA ILE A 119 2.61 -20.48 3.35
C ILE A 119 1.69 -19.52 2.58
N ALA A 120 0.78 -18.84 3.27
CA ALA A 120 -0.08 -17.88 2.59
C ALA A 120 0.77 -16.73 2.03
N PRO A 121 0.44 -16.16 0.85
CA PRO A 121 1.27 -15.12 0.23
C PRO A 121 1.57 -13.95 1.18
N HIS A 122 0.57 -13.49 1.93
CA HIS A 122 0.72 -12.39 2.89
C HIS A 122 1.55 -12.73 4.15
N GLU A 123 2.02 -13.96 4.32
CA GLU A 123 2.91 -14.37 5.41
C GLU A 123 4.39 -14.31 5.01
N TYR A 124 4.69 -14.23 3.70
CA TYR A 124 6.06 -14.03 3.24
C TYR A 124 6.59 -12.66 3.65
N TRP A 125 7.89 -12.63 3.94
CA TRP A 125 8.63 -11.38 4.08
C TRP A 125 8.84 -10.76 2.69
N VAL A 126 8.69 -9.45 2.60
CA VAL A 126 8.70 -8.73 1.32
C VAL A 126 9.89 -7.79 1.29
N VAL A 127 10.68 -7.86 0.23
CA VAL A 127 11.89 -7.04 0.08
C VAL A 127 11.98 -6.39 -1.28
N LYS A 128 12.74 -5.30 -1.37
CA LYS A 128 13.23 -4.73 -2.63
C LYS A 128 14.72 -4.97 -2.76
N ILE A 129 15.14 -5.50 -3.91
CA ILE A 129 16.54 -5.74 -4.24
C ILE A 129 17.22 -4.40 -4.57
N LYS A 130 18.28 -4.05 -3.83
CA LYS A 130 19.05 -2.82 -4.01
C LYS A 130 20.33 -3.04 -4.79
N ALA A 131 21.05 -4.13 -4.52
CA ALA A 131 22.27 -4.50 -5.20
C ALA A 131 22.52 -6.00 -5.08
N ILE A 132 23.21 -6.57 -6.06
CA ILE A 132 23.58 -7.99 -6.11
C ILE A 132 25.09 -8.04 -6.29
N ARG A 133 25.78 -8.79 -5.42
CA ARG A 133 27.23 -8.98 -5.49
C ARG A 133 27.60 -10.43 -5.21
N GLY A 134 28.74 -10.88 -5.69
CA GLY A 134 29.20 -12.26 -5.49
C GLY A 134 30.68 -12.34 -5.13
N ARG A 135 31.03 -13.32 -4.28
CA ARG A 135 32.42 -13.66 -3.98
C ARG A 135 32.99 -14.45 -5.16
N LEU A 136 34.00 -13.89 -5.83
CA LEU A 136 34.82 -14.64 -6.77
C LEU A 136 35.69 -15.60 -5.97
N ARG A 137 35.67 -16.90 -6.31
CA ARG A 137 36.73 -17.78 -5.82
C ARG A 137 38.03 -17.25 -6.41
N LEU A 138 38.93 -16.81 -5.56
CA LEU A 138 40.34 -16.80 -5.93
C LEU A 138 40.65 -18.27 -6.23
N SER A 139 40.83 -18.58 -7.52
CA SER A 139 41.36 -19.84 -7.97
C SER A 139 42.52 -20.19 -7.05
N LYS A 140 42.45 -21.37 -6.41
CA LYS A 140 43.42 -21.80 -5.38
C LYS A 140 44.84 -21.40 -5.84
N PRO A 141 45.65 -20.77 -4.97
CA PRO A 141 46.99 -20.37 -5.35
C PRO A 141 47.75 -21.58 -5.89
N ASP A 142 48.23 -21.41 -7.12
CA ASP A 142 48.83 -22.40 -7.99
C ASP A 142 49.79 -23.37 -7.28
N GLY A 143 49.36 -24.63 -7.17
CA GLY A 143 50.24 -25.77 -6.92
C GLY A 143 50.09 -26.87 -7.98
N GLU A 144 48.91 -26.98 -8.61
CA GLU A 144 48.63 -28.02 -9.59
C GLU A 144 48.59 -27.40 -11.00
N ARG A 145 49.72 -27.55 -11.71
CA ARG A 145 49.85 -27.24 -13.15
C ARG A 145 48.98 -28.17 -14.00
N HIS A 146 47.67 -28.12 -13.86
CA HIS A 146 46.76 -28.87 -14.71
C HIS A 146 46.57 -28.16 -16.06
N SER A 147 47.31 -28.65 -17.05
CA SER A 147 47.03 -28.65 -18.49
C SER A 147 46.21 -27.48 -19.08
N LYS A 148 46.91 -26.63 -19.82
CA LYS A 148 46.54 -25.44 -20.61
C LYS A 148 45.32 -25.51 -21.58
N ARG A 149 44.34 -26.40 -21.43
CA ARG A 149 43.34 -26.62 -22.51
C ARG A 149 41.89 -26.87 -22.11
N ARG A 150 41.45 -26.48 -20.91
CA ARG A 150 40.01 -26.27 -20.64
C ARG A 150 39.72 -24.78 -20.52
N LYS A 151 38.98 -24.31 -21.52
CA LYS A 151 38.77 -22.94 -21.94
C LYS A 151 37.45 -22.48 -21.31
N LEU A 152 37.50 -21.49 -20.43
CA LEU A 152 36.41 -20.54 -20.17
C LEU A 152 35.05 -21.11 -19.71
N GLU A 153 34.99 -22.31 -19.14
CA GLU A 153 33.79 -22.77 -18.44
C GLU A 153 33.94 -22.47 -16.94
N GLU A 154 33.12 -21.51 -16.51
CA GLU A 154 32.53 -21.43 -15.17
C GLU A 154 33.44 -21.01 -14.01
N SER A 155 33.86 -19.74 -14.04
CA SER A 155 33.99 -18.99 -12.79
C SER A 155 32.60 -18.62 -12.25
N CYS A 156 31.78 -19.61 -11.89
CA CYS A 156 30.52 -19.35 -11.22
C CYS A 156 30.82 -18.73 -9.84
N PRO A 157 30.24 -17.57 -9.49
CA PRO A 157 30.38 -17.03 -8.14
C PRO A 157 29.82 -18.06 -7.17
N LEU A 158 30.60 -18.40 -6.15
CA LEU A 158 30.19 -19.44 -5.21
C LEU A 158 29.10 -19.00 -4.26
N ASP A 159 29.00 -17.69 -4.07
CA ASP A 159 28.25 -17.14 -2.98
C ASP A 159 27.78 -15.76 -3.42
N VAL A 160 26.48 -15.69 -3.73
CA VAL A 160 25.81 -14.49 -4.22
C VAL A 160 25.05 -13.88 -3.04
N TRP A 161 25.38 -12.64 -2.73
CA TRP A 161 24.77 -11.86 -1.67
C TRP A 161 23.98 -10.70 -2.26
N VAL A 162 22.88 -10.38 -1.59
CA VAL A 162 21.90 -9.41 -2.06
C VAL A 162 21.69 -8.39 -0.95
N GLN A 163 21.94 -7.12 -1.27
CA GLN A 163 21.53 -6.02 -0.41
C GLN A 163 20.06 -5.73 -0.70
N ILE A 164 19.25 -5.79 0.34
CA ILE A 164 17.80 -5.64 0.28
C ILE A 164 17.33 -4.43 1.08
N GLN A 165 16.08 -4.06 0.84
CA GLN A 165 15.32 -3.11 1.63
C GLN A 165 14.01 -3.76 2.08
N TRP A 166 13.77 -3.78 3.39
CA TRP A 166 12.61 -4.42 3.96
C TRP A 166 11.32 -3.65 3.72
N TYR A 167 10.26 -4.39 3.40
CA TYR A 167 8.88 -3.98 3.62
C TYR A 167 8.33 -4.73 4.83
N TYR A 168 7.75 -3.99 5.77
CA TYR A 168 7.17 -4.57 6.97
C TYR A 168 5.68 -4.83 6.82
N SER A 169 5.19 -5.89 7.46
CA SER A 169 3.76 -6.08 7.71
C SER A 169 3.24 -5.07 8.75
N PRO A 170 1.94 -4.73 8.74
CA PRO A 170 1.35 -3.86 9.76
C PRO A 170 1.59 -4.35 11.19
N GLN A 171 1.56 -5.67 11.40
CA GLN A 171 1.78 -6.30 12.70
C GLN A 171 3.21 -6.04 13.21
N GLU A 172 4.22 -6.19 12.36
CA GLU A 172 5.61 -5.88 12.73
C GLU A 172 5.80 -4.39 13.05
N VAL A 173 5.18 -3.51 12.26
CA VAL A 173 5.24 -2.07 12.49
C VAL A 173 4.60 -1.67 13.82
N ALA A 174 3.51 -2.33 14.24
CA ALA A 174 2.89 -2.10 15.55
C ALA A 174 3.84 -2.35 16.73
N HIS A 175 4.82 -3.24 16.56
CA HIS A 175 5.87 -3.49 17.55
C HIS A 175 6.98 -2.43 17.52
N LEU A 176 7.19 -1.76 16.39
CA LEU A 176 8.25 -0.75 16.20
C LEU A 176 7.77 0.68 16.51
N VAL A 177 6.49 0.97 16.28
CA VAL A 177 5.92 2.32 16.35
C VAL A 177 4.75 2.36 17.31
N LYS A 178 4.96 3.03 18.46
CA LYS A 178 3.94 3.19 19.49
C LYS A 178 2.71 3.92 18.95
N GLY A 179 1.53 3.33 19.13
CA GLY A 179 0.25 3.90 18.71
C GLY A 179 -0.12 3.60 17.26
N PHE A 180 0.69 2.83 16.54
CA PHE A 180 0.28 2.30 15.24
C PHE A 180 -0.76 1.18 15.44
N HIS A 181 -1.86 1.27 14.71
CA HIS A 181 -2.97 0.30 14.78
C HIS A 181 -2.99 -0.55 13.51
N PRO A 182 -2.59 -1.84 13.57
CA PRO A 182 -2.48 -2.69 12.38
C PRO A 182 -3.83 -3.01 11.73
N SER A 183 -4.94 -2.88 12.46
CA SER A 183 -6.31 -3.05 11.95
C SER A 183 -6.73 -2.00 10.93
N HIS A 184 -5.95 -0.94 10.77
CA HIS A 184 -6.19 0.11 9.76
C HIS A 184 -5.52 -0.21 8.41
N CYS A 185 -4.84 -1.35 8.31
CA CYS A 185 -4.13 -1.78 7.11
C CYS A 185 -4.74 -3.05 6.54
N SER A 186 -4.64 -3.20 5.22
CA SER A 186 -5.01 -4.45 4.55
C SER A 186 -3.99 -5.55 4.86
N LEU A 187 -4.41 -6.81 4.72
CA LEU A 187 -3.57 -8.00 4.90
C LEU A 187 -2.35 -8.02 3.95
N TYR A 188 -2.57 -7.57 2.71
CA TYR A 188 -1.55 -7.45 1.67
C TYR A 188 -0.87 -6.08 1.65
N GLU A 189 -1.16 -5.21 2.63
CA GLU A 189 -0.44 -3.96 2.77
C GLU A 189 0.95 -4.19 3.35
N ARG A 190 1.91 -3.45 2.80
CA ARG A 190 3.32 -3.50 3.17
C ARG A 190 3.84 -2.08 3.38
N ILE A 191 4.62 -1.88 4.44
CA ILE A 191 5.18 -0.58 4.80
C ILE A 191 6.64 -0.55 4.36
N TYR A 192 6.94 0.24 3.33
CA TYR A 192 8.29 0.41 2.82
C TYR A 192 9.18 1.09 3.87
N SER A 193 10.40 0.58 4.11
CA SER A 193 11.26 1.13 5.17
C SER A 193 12.58 1.71 4.66
N ASN A 194 13.34 2.35 5.56
CA ASN A 194 14.76 2.65 5.38
C ASN A 194 15.70 1.57 5.96
N HIS A 195 15.17 0.45 6.47
CA HIS A 195 15.98 -0.65 6.96
C HIS A 195 16.47 -1.54 5.82
N SER A 196 17.78 -1.59 5.66
CA SER A 196 18.47 -2.38 4.66
C SER A 196 19.35 -3.42 5.32
N GLU A 197 19.48 -4.57 4.68
CA GLU A 197 20.25 -5.71 5.17
C GLU A 197 20.91 -6.43 3.98
N THR A 198 21.96 -7.21 4.24
CA THR A 198 22.60 -8.07 3.23
C THR A 198 22.31 -9.52 3.59
N ILE A 199 21.76 -10.27 2.63
CA ILE A 199 21.34 -11.66 2.81
C ILE A 199 21.81 -12.52 1.63
N SER A 200 21.88 -13.84 1.80
CA SER A 200 22.19 -14.76 0.69
C SER A 200 21.07 -14.81 -0.33
N ALA A 201 21.44 -14.94 -1.60
CA ALA A 201 20.51 -15.15 -2.71
C ALA A 201 19.67 -16.43 -2.56
N GLU A 202 20.14 -17.41 -1.79
CA GLU A 202 19.44 -18.69 -1.56
C GLU A 202 18.15 -18.53 -0.73
N THR A 203 17.97 -17.40 -0.05
CA THR A 203 16.79 -17.13 0.78
C THR A 203 15.56 -16.67 -0.01
N PHE A 204 15.72 -16.40 -1.31
CA PHE A 204 14.66 -15.87 -2.17
C PHE A 204 13.75 -17.01 -2.67
N GLU A 205 12.45 -16.90 -2.43
CA GLU A 205 11.47 -17.90 -2.87
C GLU A 205 10.91 -17.56 -4.27
N GLY A 206 10.56 -16.30 -4.50
CA GLY A 206 9.88 -15.89 -5.73
C GLY A 206 9.77 -14.38 -5.90
N ARG A 207 9.50 -13.95 -7.13
CA ARG A 207 9.22 -12.53 -7.42
C ARG A 207 7.79 -12.20 -7.07
N ILE A 208 7.60 -11.02 -6.48
CA ILE A 208 6.27 -10.47 -6.18
C ILE A 208 6.23 -9.02 -6.62
N SER A 209 5.06 -8.51 -6.99
CA SER A 209 4.86 -7.10 -7.28
C SER A 209 4.31 -6.38 -6.05
N VAL A 210 4.94 -5.27 -5.66
CA VAL A 210 4.40 -4.36 -4.63
C VAL A 210 4.01 -3.04 -5.29
N ARG A 211 2.71 -2.80 -5.45
CA ARG A 211 2.19 -1.56 -6.03
C ARG A 211 2.37 -0.40 -5.06
N LYS A 212 2.69 0.79 -5.58
CA LYS A 212 2.70 2.01 -4.78
C LYS A 212 1.31 2.63 -4.87
N PHE A 213 0.68 2.84 -3.72
CA PHE A 213 -0.65 3.44 -3.64
C PHE A 213 -0.59 4.83 -3.01
N HIS A 214 -1.21 5.79 -3.67
CA HIS A 214 -1.28 7.19 -3.28
C HIS A 214 -2.71 7.62 -3.02
N GLU A 215 -3.09 7.83 -1.76
CA GLU A 215 -4.47 8.19 -1.40
C GLU A 215 -5.00 9.43 -2.14
N THR A 216 -4.14 10.36 -2.56
CA THR A 216 -4.52 11.57 -3.30
C THR A 216 -4.74 11.36 -4.80
N ASN A 217 -4.34 10.22 -5.36
CA ASN A 217 -4.46 9.99 -6.80
C ASN A 217 -5.74 9.19 -7.11
N PRO A 218 -6.81 9.81 -7.65
CA PRO A 218 -8.02 9.10 -8.04
C PRO A 218 -7.86 8.24 -9.30
N ALA A 219 -6.84 8.48 -10.12
CA ALA A 219 -6.62 7.79 -11.40
C ALA A 219 -5.73 6.54 -11.25
N GLN A 220 -5.69 5.92 -10.07
CA GLN A 220 -4.86 4.73 -9.88
C GLN A 220 -5.54 3.50 -10.47
N PRO A 221 -4.75 2.58 -11.07
CA PRO A 221 -5.28 1.33 -11.56
C PRO A 221 -5.67 0.39 -10.40
N PRO A 222 -6.76 -0.38 -10.53
CA PRO A 222 -7.25 -1.31 -9.50
C PRO A 222 -6.16 -2.23 -8.93
N ILE A 223 -6.10 -2.33 -7.59
CA ILE A 223 -5.32 -3.31 -6.84
C ILE A 223 -6.17 -4.56 -6.64
N GLU A 224 -5.62 -5.71 -7.02
CA GLU A 224 -6.28 -7.01 -6.80
C GLU A 224 -6.30 -7.39 -5.31
N PRO A 225 -7.28 -8.19 -4.84
CA PRO A 225 -7.40 -8.56 -3.43
C PRO A 225 -6.18 -9.23 -2.80
N ASP A 226 -5.38 -9.91 -3.61
CA ASP A 226 -4.17 -10.65 -3.26
C ASP A 226 -2.87 -9.97 -3.75
N GLU A 227 -2.97 -8.75 -4.28
CA GLU A 227 -1.81 -7.98 -4.72
C GLU A 227 -1.22 -7.16 -3.57
N PHE A 228 0.11 -7.22 -3.41
CA PHE A 228 0.79 -6.39 -2.43
C PHE A 228 0.79 -4.93 -2.85
N PHE A 229 0.60 -4.05 -1.87
CA PHE A 229 0.71 -2.62 -2.09
C PHE A 229 1.30 -1.89 -0.88
N CYS A 230 1.71 -0.64 -1.09
CA CYS A 230 2.37 0.17 -0.09
C CYS A 230 1.90 1.62 -0.16
N ARG A 231 1.44 2.14 0.99
CA ARG A 231 1.03 3.55 1.18
C ARG A 231 1.94 4.35 2.09
N TYR A 232 2.70 3.66 2.93
CA TYR A 232 3.44 4.27 4.03
C TYR A 232 4.95 4.04 3.90
N PHE A 233 5.70 4.94 4.50
CA PHE A 233 7.14 4.85 4.68
C PHE A 233 7.48 4.78 6.17
N LEU A 234 8.30 3.82 6.57
CA LEU A 234 8.80 3.64 7.93
C LEU A 234 10.26 4.07 8.04
N ASP A 235 10.51 5.08 8.87
CA ASP A 235 11.85 5.41 9.36
C ASP A 235 12.11 4.60 10.64
N VAL A 236 12.72 3.43 10.49
CA VAL A 236 13.01 2.50 11.60
C VAL A 236 13.91 3.15 12.65
N SER A 237 14.85 4.00 12.21
CA SER A 237 15.77 4.70 13.11
C SER A 237 15.08 5.69 14.05
N LYS A 238 13.96 6.29 13.59
CA LYS A 238 13.16 7.25 14.36
C LYS A 238 11.91 6.64 14.98
N GLY A 239 11.52 5.43 14.59
CA GLY A 239 10.21 4.86 14.92
C GLY A 239 9.08 5.78 14.46
N GLN A 240 9.12 6.20 13.20
CA GLN A 240 8.15 7.13 12.61
C GLN A 240 7.62 6.59 11.29
N ILE A 241 6.33 6.81 11.05
CA ILE A 241 5.65 6.46 9.81
C ILE A 241 5.20 7.74 9.14
N SER A 242 5.40 7.83 7.84
CA SER A 242 4.89 8.91 6.99
C SER A 242 4.17 8.31 5.77
N LEU A 243 3.43 9.13 5.04
CA LEU A 243 2.93 8.72 3.73
C LEU A 243 4.10 8.48 2.78
N TYR A 244 3.95 7.48 1.92
CA TYR A 244 4.89 7.23 0.85
C TYR A 244 4.66 8.27 -0.26
N VAL A 245 5.59 9.22 -0.37
CA VAL A 245 5.60 10.21 -1.45
C VAL A 245 6.73 9.85 -2.43
N PRO A 246 6.44 9.58 -3.72
CA PRO A 246 7.47 9.29 -4.70
C PRO A 246 8.36 10.53 -4.84
N LYS A 247 9.69 10.35 -4.77
CA LYS A 247 10.63 11.44 -5.12
C LYS A 247 10.36 11.90 -6.56
N PRO A 248 10.43 13.21 -6.84
CA PRO A 248 11.75 13.86 -6.92
C PRO A 248 12.10 14.78 -5.73
N ASN A 249 11.14 15.23 -4.91
CA ASN A 249 11.34 16.26 -3.88
C ASN A 249 10.95 15.79 -2.45
N ILE A 250 11.67 14.81 -1.92
CA ILE A 250 11.38 14.22 -0.58
C ILE A 250 11.50 15.21 0.59
N TRP A 251 12.09 16.39 0.38
CA TRP A 251 12.29 17.38 1.44
C TRP A 251 11.03 18.15 1.87
N LYS A 252 9.87 17.92 1.22
CA LYS A 252 8.60 18.61 1.55
C LYS A 252 7.41 17.69 1.81
N ALA A 253 7.61 16.39 2.05
CA ALA A 253 6.50 15.54 2.48
C ALA A 253 6.06 15.96 3.90
N PRO A 254 4.79 16.32 4.13
CA PRO A 254 4.32 16.64 5.47
C PRO A 254 4.48 15.40 6.36
N ALA A 255 5.25 15.52 7.45
CA ALA A 255 5.36 14.47 8.43
C ALA A 255 3.95 14.21 9.01
N LEU A 256 3.48 12.96 8.95
CA LEU A 256 2.28 12.57 9.68
C LEU A 256 2.59 12.75 11.18
N SER A 257 2.01 13.79 11.78
CA SER A 257 2.14 14.07 13.20
C SER A 257 1.67 12.86 14.01
N ARG A 258 2.37 12.56 15.12
CA ARG A 258 2.11 11.43 16.04
C ARG A 258 0.74 11.47 16.75
N ARG A 259 -0.13 12.41 16.40
CA ARG A 259 -1.52 12.51 16.88
C ARG A 259 -2.41 13.03 15.74
N PRO A 260 -3.43 12.27 15.30
CA PRO A 260 -4.49 12.77 14.42
C PRO A 260 -5.33 13.87 15.09
N SER A 261 -5.28 13.99 16.41
CA SER A 261 -6.08 14.96 17.13
C SER A 261 -5.43 16.35 17.13
N SER A 262 -6.14 17.29 16.51
CA SER A 262 -6.13 18.74 16.72
C SER A 262 -5.22 19.59 15.84
N ARG A 263 -5.86 20.04 14.75
CA ARG A 263 -5.92 21.42 14.24
C ARG A 263 -4.67 21.93 13.50
N ILE A 264 -4.87 22.05 12.19
CA ILE A 264 -4.20 22.98 11.27
C ILE A 264 -2.79 22.52 10.86
N GLY A 265 -2.70 21.65 9.83
CA GLY A 265 -1.45 21.43 9.10
C GLY A 265 -1.27 20.05 8.48
N ALA A 266 -1.94 19.02 9.00
CA ALA A 266 -1.99 17.72 8.35
C ALA A 266 -3.21 17.71 7.42
N ILE A 267 -2.98 17.60 6.11
CA ILE A 267 -4.05 17.35 5.14
C ILE A 267 -4.73 16.04 5.58
N PRO A 268 -5.98 16.07 6.05
CA PRO A 268 -6.68 14.86 6.43
C PRO A 268 -7.04 14.17 5.11
N LEU A 269 -6.21 13.22 4.70
CA LEU A 269 -6.42 12.36 3.53
C LEU A 269 -7.57 11.36 3.73
N GLY A 270 -8.23 11.41 4.88
CA GLY A 270 -9.29 10.48 5.27
C GLY A 270 -10.67 11.11 5.41
N CYS A 271 -11.59 10.21 5.74
CA CYS A 271 -12.98 10.47 6.07
C CYS A 271 -13.13 11.32 7.35
N ILE A 272 -14.36 11.74 7.68
CA ILE A 272 -14.71 12.43 8.93
C ILE A 272 -14.30 11.62 10.18
N CYS A 273 -14.28 10.29 10.08
CA CYS A 273 -13.85 9.42 11.17
C CYS A 273 -12.33 9.29 11.32
N ASP A 274 -11.54 9.97 10.48
CA ASP A 274 -10.07 9.83 10.37
C ASP A 274 -9.58 8.40 10.06
N GLY A 275 -10.49 7.48 9.73
CA GLY A 275 -10.15 6.13 9.28
C GLY A 275 -9.53 6.17 7.88
N PRO A 276 -8.40 5.47 7.66
CA PRO A 276 -7.85 5.34 6.32
C PRO A 276 -8.72 4.40 5.49
N TYR A 277 -8.52 4.47 4.18
CA TYR A 277 -9.11 3.52 3.26
C TYR A 277 -8.66 2.08 3.58
N ASN A 278 -9.59 1.14 3.70
CA ASN A 278 -9.30 -0.28 3.87
C ASN A 278 -9.81 -1.07 2.66
N LEU A 279 -8.89 -1.75 1.99
CA LEU A 279 -9.21 -2.58 0.83
C LEU A 279 -10.06 -3.83 1.21
N GLN A 280 -10.00 -4.28 2.46
CA GLN A 280 -10.70 -5.52 2.85
C GLN A 280 -12.12 -5.26 3.39
N ASP A 281 -12.61 -4.02 3.31
CA ASP A 281 -13.96 -3.69 3.75
C ASP A 281 -14.98 -4.19 2.72
N ALA A 282 -15.56 -5.36 2.97
CA ALA A 282 -16.60 -5.95 2.12
C ALA A 282 -17.97 -5.25 2.26
N ASP A 283 -18.16 -4.44 3.30
CA ASP A 283 -19.42 -3.76 3.56
C ASP A 283 -19.53 -2.50 2.66
N PRO A 284 -20.55 -2.43 1.77
CA PRO A 284 -20.75 -1.29 0.88
C PRO A 284 -20.92 0.06 1.59
N LEU A 285 -21.21 0.09 2.90
CA LEU A 285 -21.27 1.32 3.69
C LEU A 285 -19.90 1.87 4.06
N TRP A 286 -18.87 1.03 4.08
CA TRP A 286 -17.46 1.40 4.33
C TRP A 286 -16.70 1.78 3.06
N VAL A 287 -17.35 1.66 1.92
CA VAL A 287 -16.90 2.23 0.65
C VAL A 287 -16.72 3.75 0.80
N MET A 288 -15.58 4.25 0.33
CA MET A 288 -15.24 5.67 0.32
C MET A 288 -15.67 6.33 -0.99
N GLN A 289 -16.34 7.47 -0.91
CA GLN A 289 -16.67 8.31 -2.06
C GLN A 289 -15.78 9.55 -2.09
N MET A 290 -15.27 9.90 -3.26
CA MET A 290 -14.46 11.10 -3.49
C MET A 290 -15.36 12.27 -3.86
N CYS A 291 -15.19 13.41 -3.19
CA CYS A 291 -15.72 14.67 -3.69
C CYS A 291 -15.01 15.06 -4.99
N ALA A 292 -15.74 15.03 -6.11
CA ALA A 292 -15.21 15.33 -7.45
C ALA A 292 -14.73 16.80 -7.62
N ARG A 293 -15.07 17.71 -6.70
CA ARG A 293 -14.62 19.10 -6.80
C ARG A 293 -13.09 19.19 -6.67
N PRO A 294 -12.37 19.78 -7.65
CA PRO A 294 -10.90 19.87 -7.64
C PRO A 294 -10.31 20.56 -6.41
N THR A 295 -11.06 21.49 -5.80
CA THR A 295 -10.67 22.20 -4.58
C THR A 295 -10.80 21.37 -3.31
N CYS A 296 -11.48 20.22 -3.37
CA CYS A 296 -11.69 19.34 -2.23
C CYS A 296 -10.96 18.01 -2.41
N SER A 297 -11.34 17.19 -3.39
CA SER A 297 -10.75 15.86 -3.68
C SER A 297 -10.57 14.96 -2.45
N ARG A 298 -11.46 15.09 -1.46
CA ARG A 298 -11.44 14.31 -0.21
C ARG A 298 -12.30 13.06 -0.33
N PHE A 299 -11.90 11.99 0.35
CA PHE A 299 -12.60 10.72 0.41
C PHE A 299 -13.38 10.59 1.71
N PHE A 300 -14.61 10.08 1.62
CA PHE A 300 -15.49 9.91 2.77
C PHE A 300 -16.18 8.56 2.72
N HIS A 301 -16.14 7.79 3.82
CA HIS A 301 -17.00 6.63 3.98
C HIS A 301 -18.46 7.04 3.84
N ARG A 302 -19.21 6.31 3.04
CA ARG A 302 -20.65 6.55 2.86
C ARG A 302 -21.38 6.51 4.19
N ARG A 303 -21.08 5.52 5.04
CA ARG A 303 -21.61 5.42 6.41
C ARG A 303 -21.42 6.69 7.22
N CYS A 304 -20.20 7.23 7.21
CA CYS A 304 -19.88 8.42 8.00
C CYS A 304 -20.65 9.64 7.50
N LEU A 305 -20.82 9.79 6.19
CA LEU A 305 -21.66 10.87 5.66
C LEU A 305 -23.13 10.69 6.07
N MET A 306 -23.66 9.47 6.03
CA MET A 306 -25.05 9.17 6.43
C MET A 306 -25.29 9.43 7.93
N GLU A 307 -24.46 8.87 8.80
CA GLU A 307 -24.56 9.00 10.26
C GLU A 307 -24.38 10.45 10.74
N ASN A 308 -23.66 11.28 9.98
CA ASN A 308 -23.43 12.69 10.30
C ASN A 308 -24.38 13.65 9.56
N GLY A 309 -25.40 13.15 8.86
CA GLY A 309 -26.40 13.99 8.19
C GLY A 309 -25.90 14.73 6.94
N TRP A 310 -24.80 14.28 6.33
CA TRP A 310 -24.23 14.85 5.11
C TRP A 310 -24.86 14.26 3.85
N TRP A 311 -26.17 14.42 3.74
CA TRP A 311 -26.96 13.90 2.63
C TRP A 311 -28.29 14.67 2.46
N ILE A 312 -28.95 14.50 1.31
CA ILE A 312 -30.23 15.14 0.95
C ILE A 312 -31.12 14.09 0.28
N ARG A 313 -32.41 14.03 0.62
CA ARG A 313 -33.39 13.26 -0.14
C ARG A 313 -33.85 14.03 -1.36
N LYS A 314 -33.90 13.36 -2.51
CA LYS A 314 -34.50 13.91 -3.72
C LYS A 314 -35.99 14.14 -3.49
N GLY A 315 -36.47 15.36 -3.73
CA GLY A 315 -37.86 15.75 -3.53
C GLY A 315 -38.20 16.35 -2.16
N GLU A 316 -37.30 16.28 -1.17
CA GLU A 316 -37.39 17.15 0.02
C GLU A 316 -36.80 18.51 -0.35
N GLU A 317 -37.65 19.42 -0.81
CA GLU A 317 -37.30 20.82 -1.09
C GLU A 317 -36.71 21.44 0.19
N LYS A 318 -35.41 21.74 0.18
CA LYS A 318 -34.78 22.43 1.30
C LYS A 318 -35.35 23.85 1.38
N GLN A 319 -35.81 24.27 2.56
CA GLN A 319 -35.80 25.70 2.89
C GLN A 319 -34.35 26.20 2.75
N PRO A 320 -34.08 27.22 1.92
CA PRO A 320 -32.72 27.62 1.59
C PRO A 320 -32.00 28.20 2.80
N LEU A 321 -30.92 27.53 3.25
CA LEU A 321 -29.91 28.15 4.09
C LEU A 321 -29.00 29.01 3.20
N ALA A 322 -29.30 30.31 3.22
CA ALA A 322 -28.61 31.42 2.56
C ALA A 322 -28.67 31.42 1.02
N THR A 323 -29.56 32.25 0.50
CA THR A 323 -29.62 32.71 -0.89
C THR A 323 -28.34 33.45 -1.28
N VAL A 324 -27.62 32.92 -2.26
CA VAL A 324 -26.70 33.69 -3.10
C VAL A 324 -27.42 33.82 -4.44
N SER A 325 -27.70 35.05 -4.87
CA SER A 325 -28.29 35.36 -6.18
C SER A 325 -27.27 35.09 -7.29
N GLU A 326 -27.65 34.29 -8.27
CA GLU A 326 -26.95 34.20 -9.56
C GLU A 326 -27.95 34.53 -10.67
N ASP A 327 -27.88 35.77 -11.16
CA ASP A 327 -28.45 36.19 -12.44
C ASP A 327 -27.37 36.00 -13.51
N GLY A 328 -27.62 35.11 -14.48
CA GLY A 328 -26.69 34.83 -15.57
C GLY A 328 -27.29 33.88 -16.59
N ASP A 329 -28.12 34.42 -17.48
CA ASP A 329 -28.75 33.70 -18.59
C ASP A 329 -27.71 33.46 -19.71
N VAL A 330 -27.25 32.21 -19.84
CA VAL A 330 -26.33 31.77 -20.90
C VAL A 330 -27.08 30.76 -21.78
N SER A 331 -27.43 31.18 -22.98
CA SER A 331 -28.05 30.29 -23.97
C SER A 331 -27.04 29.25 -24.48
N PRO A 332 -27.42 27.97 -24.61
CA PRO A 332 -26.52 26.90 -25.02
C PRO A 332 -26.18 26.98 -26.52
N PRO A 333 -24.96 26.57 -26.94
CA PRO A 333 -24.57 26.55 -28.34
C PRO A 333 -25.27 25.42 -29.10
N THR A 334 -25.94 25.77 -30.20
CA THR A 334 -26.47 24.84 -31.21
C THR A 334 -25.36 24.43 -32.18
N GLY A 335 -24.87 23.19 -32.07
CA GLY A 335 -23.93 22.64 -33.04
C GLY A 335 -23.61 21.15 -32.84
N ARG A 336 -24.00 20.34 -33.83
CA ARG A 336 -23.75 18.90 -34.06
C ARG A 336 -24.53 17.91 -33.18
N ASP A 337 -25.53 17.27 -33.81
CA ASP A 337 -26.33 16.16 -33.28
C ASP A 337 -25.53 14.84 -33.17
N GLN A 338 -24.43 14.84 -32.41
CA GLN A 338 -23.87 13.58 -31.92
C GLN A 338 -24.48 13.29 -30.56
N VAL A 339 -25.43 12.35 -30.55
CA VAL A 339 -26.05 11.88 -29.31
C VAL A 339 -25.00 11.15 -28.49
N ILE A 340 -24.61 11.74 -27.35
CA ILE A 340 -23.69 11.08 -26.40
C ILE A 340 -24.34 9.75 -25.97
N PRO A 341 -23.65 8.62 -26.13
CA PRO A 341 -24.22 7.34 -25.76
C PRO A 341 -24.61 7.30 -24.28
N THR A 342 -25.83 6.86 -24.00
CA THR A 342 -26.42 6.85 -22.66
C THR A 342 -25.55 6.11 -21.64
N ALA A 343 -24.91 5.00 -22.04
CA ALA A 343 -24.00 4.25 -21.18
C ALA A 343 -22.79 5.08 -20.70
N LEU A 344 -22.20 5.90 -21.57
CA LEU A 344 -21.08 6.77 -21.22
C LEU A 344 -21.53 7.88 -20.25
N LEU A 345 -22.70 8.47 -20.47
CA LEU A 345 -23.30 9.44 -19.54
C LEU A 345 -23.60 8.81 -18.18
N CYS A 346 -24.15 7.59 -18.15
CA CYS A 346 -24.39 6.85 -16.92
C CYS A 346 -23.07 6.61 -16.16
N LEU A 347 -22.02 6.13 -16.83
CA LEU A 347 -20.71 5.89 -16.22
C LEU A 347 -20.06 7.18 -15.70
N ALA A 348 -20.14 8.28 -16.46
CA ALA A 348 -19.61 9.58 -16.05
C ALA A 348 -20.36 10.21 -14.87
N ALA A 349 -21.64 9.84 -14.70
CA ALA A 349 -22.50 10.27 -13.61
C ALA A 349 -22.36 9.40 -12.35
N LEU A 350 -21.67 8.25 -12.42
CA LEU A 350 -21.44 7.42 -11.24
C LEU A 350 -20.57 8.18 -10.22
N PRO A 351 -20.79 7.99 -8.90
CA PRO A 351 -19.92 8.57 -7.88
C PRO A 351 -18.51 8.01 -8.03
N LEU A 352 -17.51 8.83 -7.73
CA LEU A 352 -16.11 8.41 -7.67
C LEU A 352 -15.88 7.57 -6.42
N VAL A 353 -15.99 6.26 -6.55
CA VAL A 353 -15.97 5.32 -5.43
C VAL A 353 -14.60 4.65 -5.30
N ARG A 354 -14.20 4.34 -4.07
CA ARG A 354 -13.15 3.38 -3.68
C ARG A 354 -13.70 2.36 -2.67
N GLY A 355 -13.44 1.07 -2.83
CA GLY A 355 -13.68 0.05 -1.79
C GLY A 355 -14.73 -0.99 -2.13
N ALA A 356 -15.41 -0.90 -3.27
CA ALA A 356 -16.43 -1.88 -3.63
C ALA A 356 -15.80 -3.02 -4.43
N THR A 357 -15.84 -4.25 -3.90
CA THR A 357 -15.48 -5.44 -4.67
C THR A 357 -16.64 -5.76 -5.64
N ILE A 358 -16.48 -5.45 -6.92
CA ILE A 358 -17.46 -5.80 -7.95
C ILE A 358 -17.17 -7.23 -8.40
N THR A 359 -17.85 -8.20 -7.77
CA THR A 359 -17.46 -9.62 -7.84
C THR A 359 -18.26 -10.46 -8.83
N THR A 360 -19.28 -9.90 -9.50
CA THR A 360 -20.31 -10.72 -10.16
C THR A 360 -20.31 -10.72 -11.68
N GLY A 361 -19.22 -10.36 -12.34
CA GLY A 361 -19.17 -10.38 -13.80
C GLY A 361 -18.04 -9.52 -14.34
N PHE A 362 -17.58 -9.86 -15.53
CA PHE A 362 -16.38 -9.28 -16.14
C PHE A 362 -16.56 -7.79 -16.47
N PRO A 363 -15.49 -6.96 -16.41
CA PRO A 363 -14.18 -7.22 -15.83
C PRO A 363 -14.22 -6.97 -14.31
N ARG A 364 -13.48 -7.79 -13.56
CA ARG A 364 -13.30 -7.63 -12.10
C ARG A 364 -12.81 -6.21 -11.81
N VAL A 365 -13.72 -5.32 -11.45
CA VAL A 365 -13.34 -4.04 -10.86
C VAL A 365 -12.95 -4.40 -9.45
N GLY A 366 -11.64 -4.57 -9.29
CA GLY A 366 -11.00 -4.84 -8.02
C GLY A 366 -11.41 -3.80 -6.97
N ILE A 367 -10.90 -4.00 -5.77
CA ILE A 367 -11.35 -3.31 -4.56
C ILE A 367 -11.32 -1.77 -4.68
N GLU A 368 -10.60 -1.18 -5.62
CA GLU A 368 -10.42 0.26 -5.76
C GLU A 368 -11.60 1.09 -6.25
N GLY A 369 -12.76 0.47 -6.53
CA GLY A 369 -13.99 1.18 -6.91
C GLY A 369 -13.95 1.80 -8.32
N THR A 370 -14.86 2.72 -8.61
CA THR A 370 -15.16 3.22 -9.97
C THR A 370 -14.28 4.38 -10.43
N GLY A 371 -13.39 4.90 -9.57
CA GLY A 371 -12.67 6.16 -9.75
C GLY A 371 -12.04 6.37 -11.13
N HIS A 372 -11.23 5.41 -11.59
CA HIS A 372 -10.55 5.51 -12.87
C HIS A 372 -11.52 5.54 -14.06
N PHE A 373 -12.54 4.68 -14.05
CA PHE A 373 -13.52 4.56 -15.12
C PHE A 373 -14.42 5.78 -15.21
N VAL A 374 -14.91 6.28 -14.07
CA VAL A 374 -15.73 7.48 -14.01
C VAL A 374 -14.94 8.69 -14.49
N MET A 375 -13.69 8.87 -14.05
CA MET A 375 -12.90 10.02 -14.51
C MET A 375 -12.57 9.93 -16.00
N ALA A 376 -12.23 8.74 -16.50
CA ALA A 376 -12.03 8.53 -17.94
C ALA A 376 -13.32 8.79 -18.72
N ALA A 377 -14.48 8.34 -18.22
CA ALA A 377 -15.77 8.63 -18.81
C ALA A 377 -16.12 10.13 -18.76
N GLN A 378 -15.84 10.83 -17.65
CA GLN A 378 -16.04 12.28 -17.53
C GLN A 378 -15.15 13.05 -18.51
N GLN A 379 -13.88 12.65 -18.63
CA GLN A 379 -12.96 13.21 -19.62
C GLN A 379 -13.47 12.94 -21.04
N LEU A 380 -13.91 11.71 -21.33
CA LEU A 380 -14.45 11.35 -22.64
C LEU A 380 -15.76 12.06 -22.93
N VAL A 381 -16.66 12.32 -21.97
CA VAL A 381 -17.85 13.15 -22.20
C VAL A 381 -17.44 14.58 -22.56
N SER A 382 -16.41 15.11 -21.88
CA SER A 382 -15.84 16.42 -22.21
C SER A 382 -15.21 16.45 -23.61
N GLU A 383 -14.49 15.39 -24.00
CA GLU A 383 -13.82 15.25 -25.30
C GLU A 383 -14.77 14.78 -26.42
N TYR A 384 -15.87 14.09 -26.11
CA TYR A 384 -16.86 13.61 -27.08
C TYR A 384 -17.66 14.78 -27.67
N MET A 385 -17.77 15.88 -26.92
CA MET A 385 -18.15 17.18 -27.47
C MET A 385 -17.20 17.64 -28.61
N GLU A 386 -16.06 16.97 -28.81
CA GLU A 386 -15.06 17.18 -29.86
C GLU A 386 -14.94 15.99 -30.87
N GLY A 387 -15.68 14.87 -30.69
CA GLY A 387 -15.88 13.82 -31.70
C GLY A 387 -15.04 12.52 -31.62
N CYS A 388 -14.83 11.94 -30.43
CA CYS A 388 -14.03 10.70 -30.23
C CYS A 388 -14.84 9.39 -30.16
N GLN A 389 -14.23 8.26 -30.57
CA GLN A 389 -14.74 6.89 -30.35
C GLN A 389 -14.37 6.40 -28.95
N TRP A 390 -15.33 6.45 -28.01
CA TRP A 390 -15.10 6.29 -26.57
C TRP A 390 -14.96 4.83 -26.11
N GLU A 391 -15.58 3.86 -26.81
CA GLU A 391 -15.54 2.44 -26.43
C GLU A 391 -14.12 1.88 -26.45
N ALA A 392 -13.33 2.27 -27.47
CA ALA A 392 -11.94 1.86 -27.60
C ALA A 392 -11.04 2.48 -26.51
N VAL A 393 -11.43 3.61 -25.94
CA VAL A 393 -10.64 4.31 -24.90
C VAL A 393 -10.88 3.71 -23.52
N LEU A 394 -12.12 3.35 -23.20
CA LEU A 394 -12.44 2.74 -21.90
C LEU A 394 -12.08 1.25 -21.84
N GLY A 395 -12.09 0.54 -22.97
CA GLY A 395 -11.83 -0.90 -22.99
C GLY A 395 -12.88 -1.74 -22.26
N ILE A 396 -14.09 -1.20 -22.08
CA ILE A 396 -15.22 -1.82 -21.38
C ILE A 396 -16.40 -1.89 -22.36
N ASP A 397 -17.08 -3.04 -22.42
CA ASP A 397 -18.31 -3.17 -23.22
C ASP A 397 -19.53 -2.57 -22.49
N THR A 398 -20.63 -2.40 -23.21
CA THR A 398 -21.84 -1.75 -22.67
C THR A 398 -22.48 -2.56 -21.53
N ALA A 399 -22.37 -3.89 -21.54
CA ALA A 399 -22.93 -4.76 -20.52
C ALA A 399 -22.17 -4.62 -19.19
N ALA A 400 -20.84 -4.50 -19.25
CA ALA A 400 -20.02 -4.23 -18.09
C ALA A 400 -20.28 -2.84 -17.48
N ILE A 401 -20.71 -1.85 -18.27
CA ILE A 401 -21.16 -0.54 -17.75
C ILE A 401 -22.48 -0.66 -16.99
N GLU A 402 -23.42 -1.47 -17.48
CA GLU A 402 -24.68 -1.74 -16.78
C GLU A 402 -24.42 -2.47 -15.45
N GLU A 403 -23.50 -3.44 -15.45
CA GLU A 403 -23.09 -4.12 -14.22
C GLU A 403 -22.34 -3.19 -13.26
N LEU A 404 -21.42 -2.37 -13.76
CA LEU A 404 -20.76 -1.34 -12.97
C LEU A 404 -21.77 -0.36 -12.36
N SER A 405 -22.78 0.02 -13.11
CA SER A 405 -23.87 0.86 -12.60
C SER A 405 -24.68 0.12 -11.53
N ALA A 406 -24.90 -1.19 -11.70
CA ALA A 406 -25.57 -2.05 -10.73
C ALA A 406 -24.80 -2.22 -9.41
N VAL A 407 -23.46 -2.28 -9.46
CA VAL A 407 -22.61 -2.60 -8.28
C VAL A 407 -21.96 -1.37 -7.65
N ALA A 408 -21.65 -0.33 -8.43
CA ALA A 408 -21.36 1.01 -7.88
C ALA A 408 -22.52 1.51 -7.03
N ASP A 409 -23.70 0.91 -7.22
CA ASP A 409 -24.91 1.36 -6.60
C ASP A 409 -25.74 0.30 -5.85
N PRO A 410 -25.39 -0.02 -4.60
CA PRO A 410 -26.39 -0.46 -3.63
C PRO A 410 -27.57 0.54 -3.49
N LEU A 411 -27.47 1.79 -3.99
CA LEU A 411 -28.62 2.71 -4.10
C LEU A 411 -29.58 2.37 -5.24
N ILE A 412 -29.33 1.45 -6.18
CA ILE A 412 -30.40 1.00 -7.09
C ILE A 412 -31.50 0.28 -6.29
N ILE A 413 -31.15 -0.36 -5.18
CA ILE A 413 -32.14 -0.89 -4.23
C ILE A 413 -32.91 0.26 -3.54
N GLN A 414 -32.26 1.40 -3.24
CA GLN A 414 -32.94 2.59 -2.72
C GLN A 414 -33.77 3.36 -3.77
N GLN A 415 -33.37 3.36 -5.05
CA GLN A 415 -34.16 3.90 -6.16
C GLN A 415 -35.49 3.15 -6.31
N LYS A 416 -35.51 1.82 -6.11
CA LYS A 416 -36.76 1.04 -6.09
C LYS A 416 -37.70 1.43 -4.94
N THR A 417 -37.19 2.05 -3.88
CA THR A 417 -37.98 2.53 -2.74
C THR A 417 -38.38 4.01 -2.81
N GLY A 418 -37.98 4.74 -3.87
CA GLY A 418 -38.26 6.17 -4.03
C GLY A 418 -37.50 7.10 -3.07
N ALA A 419 -36.56 6.57 -2.28
CA ALA A 419 -35.74 7.33 -1.34
C ALA A 419 -34.34 7.57 -1.90
N GLU A 420 -34.25 8.26 -3.04
CA GLU A 420 -32.96 8.63 -3.62
C GLU A 420 -32.27 9.65 -2.72
N VAL A 421 -31.03 9.34 -2.30
CA VAL A 421 -30.25 10.17 -1.38
C VAL A 421 -28.99 10.65 -2.09
N THR A 422 -28.81 11.97 -2.16
CA THR A 422 -27.59 12.61 -2.66
C THR A 422 -26.66 12.90 -1.49
N MET A 423 -25.43 12.38 -1.56
CA MET A 423 -24.42 12.61 -0.52
C MET A 423 -23.79 13.99 -0.70
N ILE A 424 -23.49 14.69 0.41
CA ILE A 424 -22.97 16.07 0.39
C ILE A 424 -21.59 16.12 1.02
N CYS A 425 -20.65 16.79 0.36
CA CYS A 425 -19.31 16.96 0.89
C CYS A 425 -19.29 17.92 2.10
N PRO A 426 -18.76 17.51 3.26
CA PRO A 426 -18.63 18.38 4.43
C PRO A 426 -17.75 19.61 4.19
N GLY A 427 -16.78 19.50 3.28
CA GLY A 427 -15.81 20.56 3.01
C GLY A 427 -16.37 21.65 2.09
N CYS A 428 -16.83 21.27 0.90
CA CYS A 428 -17.26 22.22 -0.13
C CYS A 428 -18.78 22.37 -0.26
N ARG A 429 -19.57 21.56 0.47
CA ARG A 429 -21.03 21.49 0.41
C ARG A 429 -21.61 21.11 -0.96
N GLY A 430 -20.78 20.65 -1.89
CA GLY A 430 -21.23 20.09 -3.18
C GLY A 430 -21.72 18.66 -3.04
N ALA A 431 -22.49 18.19 -4.02
CA ALA A 431 -22.78 16.77 -4.18
C ALA A 431 -21.48 15.97 -4.36
N ILE A 432 -21.46 14.75 -3.80
CA ILE A 432 -20.39 13.76 -3.97
C ILE A 432 -20.78 12.76 -5.05
#